data_AF-A0A517YAI5-F1
#
_entry.id   AF-A0A517YAI5-F1
#
_cell.length_a   1.000
_cell.length_b   1.000
_cell.length_c   1.000
_cell.angle_alpha   90.00
_cell.angle_beta   90.00
_cell.angle_gamma   90.00
#
_symmetry.space_group_name_H-M   'P 1'
#
loop_
_entity.id
_entity.type
_entity.pdbx_description
1 polymer ?
#
loop_
_entity_poly.entity_id
_entity_poly.type
_entity_poly.pdbx_seq_one_letter_code
_entity_poly.pdbx_strand_id
1 'polypeptide(L)'
;MEDAYLKPTDAARRLGISVTTFYDWLGQSDYGLLEIRGERVRIDYLQGGAKGQGRIRIATSEVERIVELMRVQPKHLPERRPPVQRAAFPGITVPLGKPREA
;
A
#
# COMPACT_ATOMS: atom_id res chain seq x y z
N MET A 1 16.74 23.02 -7.86
CA MET A 1 17.41 21.70 -7.96
C MET A 1 16.91 21.07 -9.24
N GLU A 2 17.80 20.73 -10.16
CA GLU A 2 17.43 19.94 -11.34
C GLU A 2 16.98 18.55 -10.88
N ASP A 3 15.73 18.21 -11.16
CA ASP A 3 15.18 16.91 -10.80
C ASP A 3 15.63 15.89 -11.84
N ALA A 4 16.45 14.92 -11.43
CA ALA A 4 17.01 13.94 -12.34
C ALA A 4 15.94 12.93 -12.78
N TYR A 5 15.89 12.62 -14.08
CA TYR A 5 14.93 11.66 -14.63
C TYR A 5 15.52 10.25 -14.76
N LEU A 6 14.84 9.28 -14.16
CA LEU A 6 15.20 7.87 -14.14
C LEU A 6 14.50 7.09 -15.27
N LYS A 7 15.14 6.01 -15.73
CA LYS A 7 14.51 5.01 -16.59
C LYS A 7 13.63 4.07 -15.75
N PRO A 8 12.65 3.38 -16.35
CA PRO A 8 11.80 2.41 -15.64
C PRO A 8 12.59 1.35 -14.88
N THR A 9 13.71 0.89 -15.43
CA THR A 9 14.61 -0.07 -14.79
C THR A 9 15.22 0.46 -13.49
N ASP A 10 15.65 1.72 -13.50
CA ASP A 10 16.29 2.35 -12.34
C ASP A 10 15.26 2.69 -11.27
N ALA A 11 14.08 3.16 -11.69
CA ALA A 11 12.94 3.43 -10.82
C ALA A 11 12.45 2.16 -10.11
N ALA A 12 12.19 1.09 -10.87
CA ALA A 12 11.77 -0.19 -10.31
C ALA A 12 12.80 -0.74 -9.31
N ARG A 13 14.10 -0.62 -9.63
CA ARG A 13 15.18 -1.01 -8.71
C ARG A 13 15.15 -0.23 -7.41
N ARG A 14 14.91 1.09 -7.45
CA ARG A 14 14.81 1.92 -6.24
C ARG A 14 13.57 1.61 -5.41
N LEU A 15 12.45 1.31 -6.07
CA LEU A 15 11.20 0.91 -5.42
C LEU A 15 11.26 -0.52 -4.84
N GLY A 16 12.27 -1.31 -5.21
CA GLY A 16 12.39 -2.71 -4.77
C GLY A 16 11.35 -3.63 -5.41
N ILE A 17 10.87 -3.29 -6.61
CA ILE A 17 9.88 -4.08 -7.36
C ILE A 17 10.44 -4.51 -8.72
N SER A 18 9.77 -5.46 -9.38
CA SER A 18 10.13 -5.84 -10.74
C SER A 18 9.79 -4.74 -11.75
N VAL A 19 10.52 -4.69 -12.86
CA VAL A 19 10.22 -3.74 -13.95
C VAL A 19 8.84 -4.00 -14.56
N THR A 20 8.42 -5.26 -14.65
CA THR A 20 7.07 -5.63 -15.13
C THR A 20 6.01 -5.05 -14.21
N THR A 21 6.16 -5.24 -12.89
CA THR A 21 5.26 -4.65 -11.89
C THR A 21 5.21 -3.13 -12.00
N PHE A 22 6.36 -2.49 -12.25
CA PHE A 22 6.40 -1.05 -12.46
C PHE A 22 5.60 -0.63 -13.70
N TYR A 23 5.70 -1.33 -14.84
CA TYR A 23 4.86 -1.05 -16.01
C TYR A 23 3.37 -1.29 -15.73
N ASP A 24 3.03 -2.35 -15.00
CA ASP A 24 1.65 -2.60 -14.58
C ASP A 24 1.12 -1.46 -13.71
N TRP A 25 1.94 -0.92 -12.80
CA TRP A 25 1.60 0.24 -11.98
C TRP A 25 1.38 1.50 -12.79
N LEU A 26 2.22 1.77 -13.80
CA LEU A 26 2.00 2.91 -14.70
C LEU A 26 0.67 2.77 -15.43
N GLY A 27 0.38 1.58 -15.98
CA GLY A 27 -0.89 1.30 -16.63
C GLY A 27 -2.09 1.47 -15.69
N GLN A 28 -2.01 0.92 -14.48
CA GLN A 28 -3.06 1.09 -13.47
C GLN A 28 -3.22 2.56 -13.05
N SER A 29 -2.12 3.29 -12.89
CA SER A 29 -2.13 4.71 -12.56
C SER A 29 -2.86 5.55 -13.61
N ASP A 30 -2.68 5.26 -14.90
CA ASP A 30 -3.36 5.96 -16.00
C ASP A 30 -4.88 5.78 -15.97
N TYR A 31 -5.35 4.57 -15.61
CA TYR A 31 -6.77 4.32 -15.34
C TYR A 31 -7.21 4.78 -13.94
N GLY A 32 -6.30 5.37 -13.18
CA GLY A 32 -6.48 5.76 -11.78
C GLY A 32 -6.69 4.58 -10.84
N LEU A 33 -6.42 3.34 -11.22
CA LEU A 33 -6.70 2.13 -10.41
C LEU A 33 -5.57 1.75 -9.46
N LEU A 34 -4.41 2.42 -9.54
CA LEU A 34 -3.28 2.09 -8.68
C LEU A 34 -3.60 2.48 -7.23
N GLU A 35 -3.56 1.50 -6.34
CA GLU A 35 -3.63 1.71 -4.90
C GLU A 35 -2.37 1.17 -4.22
N ILE A 36 -1.74 2.01 -3.39
CA ILE A 36 -0.60 1.62 -2.55
C ILE A 36 -1.09 1.75 -1.11
N ARG A 37 -1.11 0.62 -0.39
CA ARG A 37 -1.50 0.58 1.04
C ARG A 37 -2.92 1.14 1.32
N GLY A 38 -3.82 1.04 0.35
CA GLY A 38 -5.20 1.54 0.44
C GLY A 38 -5.36 3.03 0.10
N GLU A 39 -4.28 3.69 -0.32
CA GLU A 39 -4.32 5.05 -0.86
C GLU A 39 -4.27 4.99 -2.39
N ARG A 40 -5.14 5.75 -3.05
CA ARG A 40 -5.18 5.86 -4.51
C ARG A 40 -4.04 6.73 -4.99
N VAL A 41 -3.14 6.16 -5.78
CA VAL A 41 -1.89 6.81 -6.21
C VAL A 41 -1.92 7.09 -7.70
N ARG A 42 -1.63 8.33 -8.07
CA ARG A 42 -1.26 8.71 -9.43
C ARG A 42 0.25 8.79 -9.52
N ILE A 43 0.84 8.23 -10.57
CA ILE A 43 2.26 8.32 -10.88
C ILE A 43 2.47 9.32 -12.02
N ASP A 44 3.29 10.34 -11.78
CA ASP A 44 3.64 11.34 -12.78
C ASP A 44 4.93 10.94 -13.51
N TYR A 45 4.83 10.75 -14.82
CA TYR A 45 5.97 10.38 -15.67
C TYR A 45 5.89 11.06 -17.03
N LEU A 46 7.03 11.12 -17.71
CA LEU A 46 7.15 11.59 -19.07
C LEU A 46 7.24 10.40 -20.02
N GLN A 47 6.45 10.43 -21.09
CA GLN A 47 6.55 9.47 -22.18
C GLN A 47 6.99 10.18 -23.45
N GLY A 48 8.21 9.90 -23.89
CA GLY A 48 8.79 10.44 -25.12
C GLY A 48 8.94 9.40 -26.22
N GLY A 49 9.05 9.87 -27.47
CA GLY A 49 9.28 9.05 -28.66
C GLY A 49 8.33 9.40 -29.81
N ALA A 50 8.71 9.08 -31.05
CA ALA A 50 7.81 9.24 -32.18
C ALA A 50 6.58 8.33 -31.97
N LYS A 51 5.38 8.92 -32.03
CA LYS A 51 4.09 8.21 -31.85
C LYS A 51 3.93 7.53 -30.46
N GLY A 52 4.54 8.07 -29.41
CA GLY A 52 4.38 7.55 -28.04
C GLY A 52 5.15 6.26 -27.76
N GLN A 53 5.90 5.72 -28.72
CA GLN A 53 6.78 4.58 -28.51
C GLN A 53 8.14 5.04 -27.95
N GLY A 54 8.37 4.77 -26.67
CA GLY A 54 9.59 4.02 -26.35
C GLY A 54 10.43 4.53 -25.20
N ARG A 55 10.20 5.73 -24.64
CA ARG A 55 11.02 6.18 -23.50
C ARG A 55 10.18 6.82 -22.42
N ILE A 56 9.84 6.00 -21.44
CA ILE A 56 9.31 6.48 -20.16
C ILE A 56 10.47 7.04 -19.33
N ARG A 57 10.23 8.16 -18.67
CA ARG A 57 11.13 8.82 -17.73
C ARG A 57 10.33 9.26 -16.52
N ILE A 58 10.82 8.96 -15.32
CA ILE A 58 10.17 9.34 -14.07
C ILE A 58 11.09 10.26 -13.27
N ALA A 59 10.55 11.30 -12.66
CA ALA A 59 11.33 12.19 -11.81
C ALA A 59 11.87 11.42 -10.59
N THR A 60 13.04 11.81 -10.10
CA THR A 60 13.61 11.18 -8.90
C THR A 60 12.75 11.46 -7.68
N SER A 61 12.29 12.71 -7.53
CA SER A 61 11.36 13.11 -6.47
C SER A 61 10.08 12.27 -6.44
N GLU A 62 9.57 11.91 -7.61
CA GLU A 62 8.37 11.08 -7.75
C GLU A 62 8.61 9.65 -7.25
N VAL A 63 9.76 9.07 -7.58
CA VAL A 63 10.15 7.75 -7.05
C VAL A 63 10.28 7.80 -5.53
N GLU A 64 10.88 8.86 -4.99
CA GLU A 64 11.01 9.06 -3.54
C GLU A 64 9.64 9.19 -2.85
N ARG A 65 8.70 9.92 -3.46
CA ARG A 65 7.32 10.01 -2.97
C ARG A 65 6.65 8.64 -2.89
N ILE A 66 6.81 7.81 -3.92
CA ILE A 66 6.24 6.45 -3.94
C ILE A 66 6.92 5.57 -2.88
N VAL A 67 8.24 5.68 -2.67
CA VAL A 67 8.95 4.98 -1.59
C VAL A 67 8.34 5.33 -0.23
N GLU A 68 8.07 6.60 0.04
CA GLU A 68 7.44 7.01 1.30
C GLU A 68 6.02 6.45 1.45
N LEU A 69 5.23 6.36 0.37
CA LEU A 69 3.91 5.69 0.39
C LEU A 69 4.01 4.18 0.65
N MET A 70 5.08 3.53 0.18
CA MET A 70 5.34 2.12 0.45
C MET A 70 5.84 1.85 1.87
N ARG A 71 6.35 2.88 2.56
CA ARG A 71 7.01 2.74 3.85
C ARG A 71 6.01 2.28 4.92
N VAL A 72 6.32 1.14 5.53
CA VAL A 72 5.59 0.66 6.70
C VAL A 72 6.15 1.35 7.94
N GLN A 73 5.34 2.13 8.63
CA GLN A 73 5.58 2.43 10.04
C GLN A 73 5.01 1.29 10.87
N PRO A 74 5.84 0.50 11.58
CA PRO A 74 5.34 -0.53 12.47
C PRO A 74 4.46 0.14 13.53
N LYS A 75 3.15 -0.14 13.49
CA LYS A 75 2.28 0.27 14.59
C LYS A 75 2.71 -0.53 15.81
N HIS A 76 3.04 0.15 16.90
CA HIS A 76 3.18 -0.51 18.20
C HIS A 76 1.92 -1.33 18.44
N LEU A 77 2.06 -2.66 18.52
CA LEU A 77 0.96 -3.51 18.90
C LEU A 77 0.51 -3.06 20.30
N PRO A 78 -0.78 -2.71 20.49
CA PRO A 78 -1.27 -2.42 21.82
C PRO A 78 -1.05 -3.66 22.69
N GLU A 79 -0.46 -3.48 23.86
CA GLU A 79 -0.31 -4.58 24.82
C GLU A 79 -1.68 -5.20 25.07
N ARG A 80 -1.77 -6.51 24.85
CA ARG A 80 -3.00 -7.27 25.07
C ARG A 80 -3.29 -7.20 26.57
N ARG A 81 -4.31 -6.41 26.95
CA ARG A 81 -4.80 -6.41 28.33
C ARG A 81 -5.28 -7.83 28.65
N PRO A 82 -4.82 -8.43 29.77
CA PRO A 82 -5.36 -9.71 30.20
C PRO A 82 -6.87 -9.58 30.40
N PRO A 83 -7.65 -10.64 30.12
CA PRO A 83 -9.08 -10.62 30.35
C PRO A 83 -9.34 -10.31 31.82
N VAL A 84 -10.07 -9.22 32.10
CA VAL A 84 -10.56 -8.93 33.44
C VAL A 84 -11.55 -10.03 33.78
N GLN A 85 -11.24 -10.88 34.76
CA GLN A 85 -12.19 -11.84 35.28
C GLN A 85 -13.40 -11.05 35.80
N ARG A 86 -14.54 -11.21 35.13
CA ARG A 86 -15.80 -10.64 35.61
C ARG A 86 -16.15 -11.35 36.91
N ALA A 87 -16.47 -10.59 37.96
CA ALA A 87 -17.09 -11.15 39.14
C ALA A 87 -18.29 -11.99 38.68
N ALA A 88 -18.32 -13.27 39.09
CA ALA A 88 -19.48 -14.11 38.87
C ALA A 88 -20.70 -13.37 39.42
N PHE A 89 -21.69 -13.10 38.59
CA PHE A 89 -22.90 -12.40 39.03
C PHE A 89 -23.57 -13.27 40.10
N PRO A 90 -23.73 -12.78 41.35
CA PRO A 90 -24.37 -13.56 42.39
C PRO A 90 -25.82 -13.84 41.97
N GLY A 91 -26.14 -15.12 41.74
CA GLY A 91 -27.49 -15.58 41.37
C GLY A 91 -27.62 -16.26 40.01
N ILE A 92 -26.58 -16.24 39.14
CA ILE A 92 -26.59 -17.03 37.89
C ILE A 92 -25.88 -18.37 38.15
N THR A 93 -26.65 -19.40 38.50
CA THR A 93 -26.14 -20.77 38.75
C THR A 93 -26.40 -21.73 37.57
N VAL A 94 -27.06 -21.25 36.51
CA VAL A 94 -27.40 -22.06 35.35
C VAL A 94 -26.45 -21.79 34.18
N PRO A 95 -26.04 -22.82 33.42
CA PRO A 95 -25.25 -22.63 32.22
C PRO A 95 -26.08 -21.82 31.20
N LEU A 96 -25.54 -20.68 30.75
CA LEU A 96 -26.12 -19.89 29.68
C LEU A 96 -26.05 -20.72 28.37
N GLY A 97 -27.16 -21.34 28.00
CA GLY A 97 -27.28 -22.13 26.78
C GLY A 97 -27.21 -21.24 25.52
N LYS A 98 -26.66 -21.79 24.43
CA LYS A 98 -26.76 -21.17 23.10
C LYS A 98 -28.20 -21.32 22.59
N PRO A 99 -28.75 -20.32 21.86
CA PRO A 99 -30.07 -20.47 21.25
C PRO A 99 -30.03 -21.67 20.30
N ARG A 100 -30.99 -22.58 20.46
CA ARG A 100 -31.22 -23.65 19.49
C ARG A 100 -31.94 -23.02 18.30
N GLU A 101 -31.38 -23.21 17.11
CA GLU A 101 -32.02 -22.86 15.84
C GLU A 101 -33.39 -23.54 15.77
N ALA A 102 -34.41 -22.76 15.42
CA ALA A 102 -35.81 -23.18 15.29
C ALA A 102 -36.08 -23.73 13.88
#